data_AF-A0A8J7XNX3-F1
#
_entry.id   AF-A0A8J7XNX3-F1
#
_cell.length_a   1.000
_cell.length_b   1.000
_cell.length_c   1.000
_cell.angle_alpha   90.00
_cell.angle_beta   90.00
_cell.angle_gamma   90.00
#
_symmetry.space_group_name_H-M   'P 1'
#
loop_
_entity.id
_entity.type
_entity.pdbx_description
1 polymer ?
#
loop_
_entity_poly.entity_id
_entity_poly.type
_entity_poly.pdbx_seq_one_letter_code
_entity_poly.pdbx_strand_id
1 'polypeptide(L)'
;MKDATDVVISHYHGDHVPLPDANPYQLKADTVAPLLKNVRIWAQGRDSISRNMQARSLEISTVLKKPLPNAEGKCEGIFTFSQSVPHGDPHSRFGTVMMTRIEEDYVFVHASDIQMLYTPTIEKLIQWEPDIVIASGPPVYIPYLSAEQKEIAQYNAEMLAEAVDTLILDHHVLRSIKGMAWVDALPSNVVC
;
A
#
# COMPACT_ATOMS: atom_id res chain seq x y z
N MET A 1 4.42 18.12 -3.64
CA MET A 1 3.50 18.33 -2.49
C MET A 1 2.94 19.75 -2.36
N LYS A 2 3.49 20.80 -3.01
CA LYS A 2 2.97 22.17 -2.82
C LYS A 2 1.48 22.34 -3.17
N ASP A 3 0.99 21.53 -4.11
CA ASP A 3 -0.39 21.57 -4.61
C ASP A 3 -1.23 20.36 -4.17
N ALA A 4 -0.71 19.49 -3.30
CA ALA A 4 -1.46 18.34 -2.82
C ALA A 4 -2.57 18.81 -1.85
N THR A 5 -3.80 18.37 -2.09
CA THR A 5 -4.95 18.66 -1.20
C THR A 5 -5.14 17.59 -0.14
N ASP A 6 -4.77 16.35 -0.45
CA ASP A 6 -5.00 15.17 0.36
C ASP A 6 -3.72 14.31 0.45
N VAL A 7 -3.51 13.68 1.60
CA VAL A 7 -2.45 12.69 1.83
C VAL A 7 -3.05 11.48 2.52
N VAL A 8 -2.69 10.30 2.01
CA VAL A 8 -3.10 9.03 2.58
C VAL A 8 -1.91 8.35 3.24
N ILE A 9 -2.11 7.89 4.48
CA ILE A 9 -1.19 7.02 5.21
C ILE A 9 -1.83 5.63 5.25
N SER A 10 -1.45 4.77 4.31
CA SER A 10 -2.05 3.43 4.16
C SER A 10 -1.68 2.48 5.29
N HIS A 11 -0.50 2.65 5.88
CA HIS A 11 -0.01 1.92 7.04
C HIS A 11 1.22 2.61 7.65
N TYR A 12 1.72 2.09 8.76
CA TYR A 12 2.78 2.73 9.56
C TYR A 12 4.05 1.88 9.66
N HIS A 13 4.54 1.29 8.57
CA HIS A 13 5.88 0.69 8.55
C HIS A 13 6.97 1.77 8.45
N GLY A 14 8.15 1.50 9.01
CA GLY A 14 9.19 2.51 9.23
C GLY A 14 9.85 3.05 7.96
N ASP A 15 9.65 2.38 6.84
CA ASP A 15 10.10 2.73 5.50
C ASP A 15 8.97 3.31 4.63
N HIS A 16 7.74 3.38 5.14
CA HIS A 16 6.55 3.84 4.39
C HIS A 16 5.97 5.15 4.92
N VAL A 17 6.54 5.72 5.98
CA VAL A 17 6.07 6.97 6.59
C VAL A 17 7.26 7.86 6.94
N PRO A 18 7.07 9.19 6.97
CA PRO A 18 8.10 10.06 7.48
C PRO A 18 8.33 9.79 8.97
N LEU A 19 9.60 9.80 9.39
CA LEU A 19 9.99 9.51 10.77
C LEU A 19 10.54 10.76 11.49
N PRO A 20 10.23 10.96 12.78
CA PRO A 20 10.87 12.00 13.58
C PRO A 20 12.39 11.79 13.68
N ASP A 21 12.80 10.56 14.00
CA ASP A 21 14.19 10.12 14.08
C ASP A 21 14.62 9.40 12.78
N ALA A 22 14.48 10.09 11.66
CA ALA A 22 14.83 9.57 10.34
C ALA A 22 16.35 9.46 10.18
N ASN A 23 16.82 8.30 9.68
CA ASN A 23 18.19 8.19 9.16
C ASN A 23 18.31 8.88 7.78
N PRO A 24 19.52 9.04 7.21
CA PRO A 24 19.72 9.77 5.94
C PRO A 24 18.98 9.20 4.72
N TYR A 25 18.53 7.95 4.78
CA TYR A 25 17.77 7.28 3.72
C TYR A 25 16.26 7.33 3.95
N GLN A 26 15.81 7.98 5.02
CA GLN A 26 14.40 8.08 5.40
C GLN A 26 13.92 9.53 5.31
N LEU A 27 12.63 9.69 5.01
CA LEU A 27 12.01 11.00 4.97
C LEU A 27 11.80 11.53 6.39
N LYS A 28 12.37 12.70 6.70
CA LYS A 28 12.25 13.31 8.03
C LYS A 28 10.88 13.98 8.21
N ALA A 29 10.17 13.64 9.28
CA ALA A 29 8.84 14.17 9.57
C ALA A 29 8.80 15.69 9.73
N ASP A 30 9.82 16.29 10.34
CA ASP A 30 9.92 17.75 10.48
C ASP A 30 10.01 18.48 9.13
N THR A 31 10.59 17.84 8.12
CA THR A 31 10.69 18.40 6.77
C THR A 31 9.34 18.37 6.05
N VAL A 32 8.51 17.36 6.35
CA VAL A 32 7.21 17.16 5.72
C VAL A 32 6.10 17.95 6.44
N ALA A 33 6.22 18.16 7.76
CA ALA A 33 5.18 18.79 8.57
C ALA A 33 4.69 20.16 8.03
N PRO A 34 5.56 21.08 7.57
CA PRO A 34 5.11 22.35 7.00
C PRO A 34 4.28 22.17 5.72
N LEU A 35 4.59 21.15 4.91
CA LEU A 35 3.90 20.85 3.66
C LEU A 35 2.48 20.31 3.90
N LEU A 36 2.26 19.65 5.04
CA LEU A 36 0.97 19.02 5.38
C LEU A 36 0.04 19.90 6.19
N LYS A 37 0.42 21.15 6.49
CA LYS A 37 -0.35 22.04 7.37
C LYS A 37 -1.80 22.21 6.90
N ASN A 38 -2.01 22.45 5.61
CA ASN A 38 -3.32 22.69 5.01
C ASN A 38 -3.86 21.49 4.20
N VAL A 39 -3.19 20.34 4.28
CA VAL A 39 -3.54 19.13 3.53
C VAL A 39 -4.47 18.25 4.36
N ARG A 40 -5.53 17.71 3.77
CA ARG A 40 -6.39 16.73 4.44
C ARG A 40 -5.66 15.40 4.58
N ILE A 41 -5.79 14.75 5.74
CA ILE A 41 -5.11 13.47 6.00
C ILE A 41 -6.14 12.36 6.17
N TRP A 42 -5.92 11.27 5.44
CA TRP A 42 -6.60 10.00 5.56
C TRP A 42 -5.61 8.97 6.09
N ALA A 43 -5.97 8.20 7.11
CA ALA A 43 -5.01 7.30 7.72
C ALA A 43 -5.64 5.97 8.16
N GLN A 44 -4.86 4.90 8.11
CA GLN A 44 -5.23 3.63 8.69
C GLN A 44 -5.54 3.78 10.20
N GLY A 45 -6.57 3.06 10.65
CA GLY A 45 -6.92 2.91 12.05
C GLY A 45 -5.81 2.31 12.90
N ARG A 46 -5.93 2.47 14.22
CA ARG A 46 -4.91 2.01 15.18
C ARG A 46 -5.30 0.72 15.92
N ASP A 47 -6.57 0.32 15.81
CA ASP A 47 -7.13 -0.75 16.64
C ASP A 47 -6.60 -2.14 16.25
N SER A 48 -6.27 -2.32 14.97
CA SER A 48 -5.84 -3.59 14.37
C SER A 48 -4.33 -3.69 14.11
N ILE A 49 -3.56 -2.63 14.38
CA ILE A 49 -2.12 -2.57 14.05
C ILE A 49 -1.23 -2.86 15.27
N SER A 50 0.02 -3.25 15.00
CA SER A 50 0.99 -3.57 16.06
C SER A 50 1.30 -2.38 16.98
N ARG A 51 1.74 -2.65 18.22
CA ARG A 51 2.16 -1.60 19.17
C ARG A 51 3.18 -0.62 18.59
N ASN A 52 4.14 -1.11 17.79
CA ASN A 52 5.15 -0.27 17.16
C ASN A 52 4.53 0.67 16.12
N MET A 53 3.55 0.18 15.35
CA MET A 53 2.81 1.01 14.38
C MET A 53 1.92 2.04 15.08
N GLN A 54 1.28 1.69 16.21
CA GLN A 54 0.53 2.63 17.03
C GLN A 54 1.41 3.76 17.58
N ALA A 55 2.58 3.41 18.14
CA ALA A 55 3.55 4.38 18.63
C ALA A 55 4.01 5.32 17.51
N ARG A 56 4.37 4.77 16.35
CA ARG A 56 4.76 5.57 15.17
C ARG A 56 3.63 6.49 14.69
N SER A 57 2.39 6.03 14.68
CA SER A 57 1.22 6.85 14.35
C SER A 57 1.02 8.02 15.34
N LEU A 58 1.28 7.82 16.63
CA LEU A 58 1.27 8.88 17.65
C LEU A 58 2.39 9.89 17.43
N GLU A 59 3.61 9.42 17.16
CA GLU A 59 4.77 10.26 16.88
C GLU A 59 4.56 11.15 15.65
N ILE A 60 4.07 10.58 14.56
CA ILE A 60 3.74 11.33 13.34
C ILE A 60 2.68 12.38 13.64
N SER A 61 1.58 12.00 14.30
CA SER A 61 0.51 12.94 14.68
C SER A 61 1.04 14.11 15.52
N THR A 62 1.99 13.83 16.41
CA THR A 62 2.65 14.82 17.27
C THR A 62 3.50 15.80 16.47
N VAL A 63 4.36 15.30 15.57
CA VAL A 63 5.21 16.14 14.71
C VAL A 63 4.38 16.96 13.72
N LEU A 64 3.37 16.36 13.10
CA LEU A 64 2.47 17.05 12.18
C LEU A 64 1.54 18.05 12.89
N LYS A 65 1.38 17.94 14.22
CA LYS A 65 0.40 18.68 15.03
C LYS A 65 -1.02 18.56 14.48
N LYS A 66 -1.35 17.37 13.97
CA LYS A 66 -2.64 17.06 13.33
C LYS A 66 -3.13 15.68 13.74
N PRO A 67 -4.46 15.50 13.87
CA PRO A 67 -5.00 14.17 14.06
C PRO A 67 -4.77 13.31 12.81
N LEU A 68 -4.65 12.00 13.02
CA LEU A 68 -4.65 10.98 11.96
C LEU A 68 -5.95 10.19 12.11
N PRO A 69 -7.06 10.66 11.50
CA PRO A 69 -8.36 10.02 11.67
C PRO A 69 -8.39 8.67 10.96
N ASN A 70 -9.04 7.67 11.57
CA ASN A 70 -9.27 6.39 10.91
C ASN A 70 -10.14 6.59 9.66
N ALA A 71 -9.61 6.22 8.49
CA ALA A 71 -10.27 6.30 7.20
C ALA A 71 -10.79 4.94 6.72
N GLU A 72 -10.48 3.84 7.40
CA GLU A 72 -10.84 2.48 6.97
C GLU A 72 -12.35 2.32 6.76
N GLY A 73 -12.71 1.80 5.59
CA GLY A 73 -14.10 1.57 5.19
C GLY A 73 -14.91 2.84 4.88
N LYS A 74 -14.30 4.02 4.88
CA LYS A 74 -15.00 5.27 4.52
C LYS A 74 -15.08 5.44 3.01
N CYS A 75 -16.16 6.08 2.58
CA CYS A 75 -16.33 6.62 1.24
C CYS A 75 -16.70 8.10 1.37
N GLU A 76 -15.90 8.99 0.78
CA GLU A 76 -16.12 10.42 0.84
C GLU A 76 -15.48 11.14 -0.37
N GLY A 77 -16.31 11.87 -1.13
CA GLY A 77 -15.87 12.49 -2.37
C GLY A 77 -15.42 11.43 -3.37
N ILE A 78 -14.23 11.63 -3.93
CA ILE A 78 -13.60 10.70 -4.89
C ILE A 78 -12.94 9.49 -4.20
N PHE A 79 -12.83 9.50 -2.86
CA PHE A 79 -12.07 8.49 -2.14
C PHE A 79 -12.96 7.39 -1.57
N THR A 80 -12.55 6.14 -1.76
CA THR A 80 -13.06 4.98 -1.03
C THR A 80 -11.90 4.20 -0.43
N PHE A 81 -11.98 3.86 0.85
CA PHE A 81 -10.93 3.16 1.58
C PHE A 81 -11.37 1.76 1.96
N SER A 82 -10.46 0.80 1.89
CA SER A 82 -10.75 -0.56 2.38
C SER A 82 -10.81 -0.58 3.90
N GLN A 83 -11.48 -1.58 4.46
CA GLN A 83 -11.10 -2.10 5.78
C GLN A 83 -9.64 -2.58 5.76
N SER A 84 -8.99 -2.68 6.92
CA SER A 84 -7.66 -3.30 7.05
C SER A 84 -7.63 -4.64 6.30
N VAL A 85 -6.65 -4.80 5.41
CA VAL A 85 -6.35 -6.05 4.70
C VAL A 85 -4.94 -6.54 5.07
N PRO A 86 -4.65 -7.84 4.99
CA PRO A 86 -3.31 -8.36 5.25
C PRO A 86 -2.22 -7.66 4.44
N HIS A 87 -1.10 -7.38 5.08
CA HIS A 87 0.13 -6.96 4.41
C HIS A 87 0.83 -8.19 3.81
N GLY A 88 0.28 -8.72 2.72
CA GLY A 88 0.73 -9.99 2.15
C GLY A 88 0.03 -11.19 2.78
N ASP A 89 0.81 -12.13 3.29
CA ASP A 89 0.28 -13.36 3.88
C ASP A 89 -0.50 -13.06 5.18
N PRO A 90 -1.77 -13.50 5.31
CA PRO A 90 -2.61 -13.27 6.50
C PRO A 90 -2.07 -13.91 7.78
N HIS A 91 -1.19 -14.91 7.68
CA HIS A 91 -0.55 -15.57 8.80
C HIS A 91 0.80 -14.92 9.17
N SER A 92 1.24 -13.92 8.42
CA SER A 92 2.45 -13.17 8.71
C SER A 92 2.27 -12.21 9.90
N ARG A 93 3.40 -11.73 10.43
CA ARG A 93 3.43 -10.73 11.50
C ARG A 93 3.57 -9.30 10.97
N PHE A 94 3.45 -9.09 9.66
CA PHE A 94 3.60 -7.78 9.01
C PHE A 94 2.38 -6.87 9.22
N GLY A 95 1.31 -7.38 9.82
CA GLY A 95 0.13 -6.58 10.14
C GLY A 95 -0.75 -6.37 8.91
N THR A 96 -1.37 -5.19 8.84
CA THR A 96 -2.38 -4.87 7.83
C THR A 96 -2.08 -3.54 7.15
N VAL A 97 -2.64 -3.36 5.97
CA VAL A 97 -2.63 -2.12 5.20
C VAL A 97 -4.05 -1.69 4.86
N MET A 98 -4.22 -0.42 4.51
CA MET A 98 -5.45 0.14 3.97
C MET A 98 -5.26 0.48 2.49
N MET A 99 -6.04 -0.13 1.62
CA MET A 99 -6.09 0.19 0.19
C MET A 99 -6.92 1.45 -0.04
N THR A 100 -6.59 2.19 -1.09
CA THR A 100 -7.28 3.44 -1.47
C THR A 100 -7.74 3.36 -2.90
N ARG A 101 -9.03 3.56 -3.13
CA ARG A 101 -9.65 3.77 -4.43
C ARG A 101 -9.92 5.26 -4.62
N ILE A 102 -9.59 5.77 -5.79
CA ILE A 102 -9.82 7.15 -6.22
C ILE A 102 -10.59 7.08 -7.53
N GLU A 103 -11.77 7.70 -7.57
CA GLU A 103 -12.67 7.69 -8.73
C GLU A 103 -12.94 9.11 -9.22
N GLU A 104 -12.45 9.41 -10.42
CA GLU A 104 -12.72 10.62 -11.17
C GLU A 104 -13.21 10.24 -12.59
N ASP A 105 -12.46 10.61 -13.63
CA ASP A 105 -12.71 10.14 -15.00
C ASP A 105 -12.35 8.65 -15.19
N TYR A 106 -11.52 8.12 -14.30
CA TYR A 106 -11.09 6.72 -14.20
C TYR A 106 -10.94 6.33 -12.73
N VAL A 107 -10.85 5.03 -12.48
CA VAL A 107 -10.69 4.42 -11.17
C VAL A 107 -9.23 4.01 -10.98
N PHE A 108 -8.54 4.71 -10.08
CA PHE A 108 -7.19 4.38 -9.65
C PHE A 108 -7.21 3.73 -8.27
N VAL A 109 -6.50 2.62 -8.10
CA VAL A 109 -6.35 1.97 -6.80
C VAL A 109 -4.89 1.89 -6.39
N HIS A 110 -4.59 2.46 -5.21
CA HIS A 110 -3.34 2.26 -4.51
C HIS A 110 -3.49 1.15 -3.47
N ALA A 111 -2.86 0.01 -3.73
CA ALA A 111 -2.86 -1.18 -2.90
C ALA A 111 -1.42 -1.68 -2.64
N SER A 112 -0.50 -0.75 -2.40
CA SER A 112 0.87 -1.10 -2.01
C SER A 112 0.86 -2.07 -0.82
N ASP A 113 1.82 -3.00 -0.85
CA ASP A 113 2.17 -3.92 0.22
C ASP A 113 1.17 -5.04 0.53
N ILE A 114 0.19 -5.27 -0.35
CA ILE A 114 -0.61 -6.51 -0.36
C ILE A 114 0.16 -7.74 -0.87
N GLN A 115 1.32 -7.53 -1.52
CA GLN A 115 2.29 -8.56 -1.97
C GLN A 115 1.77 -9.68 -2.89
N MET A 116 0.52 -9.60 -3.35
CA MET A 116 -0.18 -10.67 -4.10
C MET A 116 -0.35 -12.00 -3.35
N LEU A 117 -0.15 -12.03 -2.03
CA LEU A 117 -0.13 -13.28 -1.26
C LEU A 117 -1.49 -13.70 -0.68
N TYR A 118 -2.56 -12.94 -0.93
CA TYR A 118 -3.87 -13.24 -0.35
C TYR A 118 -5.02 -12.96 -1.31
N THR A 119 -5.55 -14.02 -1.92
CA THR A 119 -6.57 -13.97 -2.97
C THR A 119 -7.82 -13.16 -2.59
N PRO A 120 -8.39 -13.26 -1.37
CA PRO A 120 -9.55 -12.43 -0.99
C PRO A 120 -9.29 -10.92 -1.02
N THR A 121 -8.04 -10.47 -0.86
CA THR A 121 -7.69 -9.04 -1.03
C THR A 121 -7.73 -8.64 -2.49
N ILE A 122 -7.29 -9.53 -3.39
CA ILE A 122 -7.30 -9.30 -4.83
C ILE A 122 -8.73 -9.31 -5.37
N GLU A 123 -9.56 -10.26 -4.93
CA GLU A 123 -10.98 -10.31 -5.29
C GLU A 123 -11.70 -9.01 -4.89
N LYS A 124 -11.42 -8.50 -3.68
CA LYS A 124 -11.94 -7.21 -3.21
C LYS A 124 -11.45 -6.04 -4.05
N LEU A 125 -10.20 -6.09 -4.50
CA LEU A 125 -9.60 -5.07 -5.35
C LEU A 125 -10.27 -5.07 -6.73
N ILE A 126 -10.51 -6.24 -7.32
CA ILE A 126 -11.23 -6.39 -8.60
C ILE A 126 -12.67 -5.88 -8.50
N GLN A 127 -13.36 -6.13 -7.37
CA GLN A 127 -14.71 -5.61 -7.13
C GLN A 127 -14.81 -4.08 -7.10
N TRP A 128 -13.69 -3.37 -6.98
CA TRP A 128 -13.66 -1.91 -7.11
C TRP A 128 -13.63 -1.42 -8.56
N GLU A 129 -13.61 -2.35 -9.52
CA GLU A 129 -13.56 -2.12 -10.98
C GLU A 129 -12.49 -1.07 -11.36
N PRO A 130 -11.21 -1.31 -11.02
CA PRO A 130 -10.17 -0.33 -11.30
C PRO A 130 -9.67 -0.38 -12.74
N ASP A 131 -9.47 0.79 -13.34
CA ASP A 131 -8.75 0.92 -14.60
C ASP A 131 -7.24 0.76 -14.38
N ILE A 132 -6.72 1.36 -13.30
CA ILE A 132 -5.29 1.39 -12.98
C ILE A 132 -5.07 0.97 -11.53
N VAL A 133 -4.13 0.06 -11.31
CA VAL A 133 -3.73 -0.39 -9.98
C VAL A 133 -2.23 -0.21 -9.80
N ILE A 134 -1.84 0.37 -8.67
CA ILE A 134 -0.46 0.26 -8.16
C ILE A 134 -0.45 -0.63 -6.92
N ALA A 135 0.39 -1.66 -6.93
CA ALA A 135 0.52 -2.62 -5.84
C ALA A 135 1.97 -3.06 -5.66
N SER A 136 2.29 -3.65 -4.51
CA SER A 136 3.59 -4.30 -4.32
C SER A 136 3.49 -5.75 -4.78
N GLY A 137 4.46 -6.20 -5.58
CA GLY A 137 4.58 -7.62 -5.92
C GLY A 137 5.11 -8.47 -4.74
N PRO A 138 5.18 -9.80 -4.90
CA PRO A 138 5.71 -10.70 -3.88
C PRO A 138 7.22 -10.47 -3.65
N PRO A 139 7.73 -10.65 -2.41
CA PRO A 139 9.15 -10.55 -2.11
C PRO A 139 9.92 -11.83 -2.52
N VAL A 140 9.94 -12.13 -3.82
CA VAL A 140 10.52 -13.36 -4.40
C VAL A 140 12.01 -13.55 -4.15
N TYR A 141 12.72 -12.49 -3.75
CA TYR A 141 14.12 -12.54 -3.35
C TYR A 141 14.32 -13.15 -1.95
N ILE A 142 13.27 -13.23 -1.13
CA ILE A 142 13.33 -13.81 0.21
C ILE A 142 13.33 -15.35 0.07
N PRO A 143 14.34 -16.05 0.62
CA PRO A 143 14.49 -17.49 0.45
C PRO A 143 13.39 -18.31 1.15
N TYR A 144 12.69 -17.73 2.12
CA TYR A 144 11.66 -18.39 2.92
C TYR A 144 10.25 -18.32 2.31
N LEU A 145 10.07 -17.67 1.15
CA LEU A 145 8.80 -17.69 0.43
C LEU A 145 8.58 -19.10 -0.15
N SER A 146 7.54 -19.79 0.32
CA SER A 146 7.23 -21.17 -0.06
C SER A 146 6.88 -21.28 -1.55
N ALA A 147 6.90 -22.49 -2.09
CA ALA A 147 6.46 -22.74 -3.47
C ALA A 147 4.97 -22.35 -3.64
N GLU A 148 4.12 -22.78 -2.69
CA GLU A 148 2.70 -22.43 -2.65
C GLU A 148 2.46 -20.91 -2.63
N GLN A 149 3.21 -20.16 -1.81
CA GLN A 149 3.09 -18.69 -1.78
C GLN A 149 3.47 -18.04 -3.12
N LYS A 150 4.47 -18.59 -3.83
CA LYS A 150 4.84 -18.08 -5.16
C LYS A 150 3.77 -18.39 -6.21
N GLU A 151 3.19 -19.58 -6.15
CA GLU A 151 2.08 -19.97 -7.04
C GLU A 151 0.85 -19.10 -6.79
N ILE A 152 0.48 -18.87 -5.53
CA ILE A 152 -0.61 -17.95 -5.16
C ILE A 152 -0.32 -16.54 -5.67
N ALA A 153 0.91 -16.04 -5.49
CA ALA A 153 1.26 -14.70 -5.96
C ALA A 153 1.18 -14.57 -7.48
N GLN A 154 1.65 -15.58 -8.21
CA GLN A 154 1.55 -15.63 -9.67
C GLN A 154 0.08 -15.60 -10.11
N TYR A 155 -0.73 -16.53 -9.59
CA TYR A 155 -2.15 -16.64 -9.91
C TYR A 155 -2.89 -15.33 -9.63
N ASN A 156 -2.66 -14.73 -8.46
CA ASN A 156 -3.28 -13.48 -8.06
C ASN A 156 -2.88 -12.30 -8.94
N ALA A 157 -1.61 -12.24 -9.35
CA ALA A 157 -1.13 -11.19 -10.23
C ALA A 157 -1.69 -11.31 -11.65
N GLU A 158 -1.78 -12.53 -12.18
CA GLU A 158 -2.42 -12.81 -13.48
C GLU A 158 -3.91 -12.47 -13.44
N MET A 159 -4.63 -12.96 -12.43
CA MET A 159 -6.05 -12.67 -12.23
C MET A 159 -6.32 -11.16 -12.12
N LEU A 160 -5.45 -10.42 -11.43
CA LEU A 160 -5.58 -8.97 -11.34
C LEU A 160 -5.26 -8.29 -12.67
N ALA A 161 -4.21 -8.73 -13.37
CA ALA A 161 -3.83 -8.17 -14.66
C ALA A 161 -4.93 -8.36 -15.72
N GLU A 162 -5.69 -9.46 -15.67
CA GLU A 162 -6.84 -9.68 -16.57
C GLU A 162 -8.03 -8.74 -16.29
N ALA A 163 -8.12 -8.20 -15.08
CA ALA A 163 -9.25 -7.40 -14.63
C ALA A 163 -9.04 -5.88 -14.76
N VAL A 164 -7.85 -5.42 -15.16
CA VAL A 164 -7.47 -4.01 -15.15
C VAL A 164 -6.73 -3.61 -16.43
N ASP A 165 -6.86 -2.37 -16.86
CA ASP A 165 -6.17 -1.88 -18.05
C ASP A 165 -4.67 -1.71 -17.81
N THR A 166 -4.25 -1.34 -16.59
CA THR A 166 -2.84 -1.19 -16.23
C THR A 166 -2.57 -1.63 -14.80
N LEU A 167 -1.62 -2.55 -14.63
CA LEU A 167 -1.14 -2.99 -13.32
C LEU A 167 0.33 -2.59 -13.13
N ILE A 168 0.60 -1.75 -12.14
CA ILE A 168 1.96 -1.30 -11.78
C ILE A 168 2.42 -2.07 -10.53
N LEU A 169 3.48 -2.87 -10.67
CA LEU A 169 4.06 -3.67 -9.59
C LEU A 169 5.40 -3.11 -9.13
N ASP A 170 5.45 -2.61 -7.89
CA ASP A 170 6.61 -1.93 -7.31
C ASP A 170 7.15 -2.66 -6.05
N HIS A 171 8.06 -2.00 -5.34
CA HIS A 171 8.57 -2.21 -4.00
C HIS A 171 9.41 -3.46 -3.79
N HIS A 172 8.83 -4.64 -3.89
CA HIS A 172 9.51 -5.90 -3.60
C HIS A 172 10.11 -6.53 -4.84
N VAL A 173 9.41 -6.47 -5.97
CA VAL A 173 9.87 -7.02 -7.25
C VAL A 173 11.08 -6.27 -7.77
N LEU A 174 11.17 -4.96 -7.52
CA LEU A 174 12.31 -4.12 -7.92
C LEU A 174 13.59 -4.36 -7.10
N ARG A 175 13.52 -5.12 -5.98
CA ARG A 175 14.69 -5.38 -5.12
C ARG A 175 15.62 -6.47 -5.66
N SER A 176 15.27 -7.15 -6.76
CA SER A 176 16.11 -8.20 -7.34
C SER A 176 15.83 -8.49 -8.81
N ILE A 177 16.84 -9.04 -9.50
CA ILE A 177 16.68 -9.55 -10.88
C ILE A 177 15.60 -10.64 -10.95
N LYS A 178 15.45 -11.46 -9.90
CA LYS A 178 14.39 -12.47 -9.84
C LYS A 178 12.99 -11.87 -9.79
N GLY A 179 12.85 -10.70 -9.19
CA GLY A 179 11.58 -9.96 -9.16
C GLY A 179 11.26 -9.36 -10.52
N MET A 180 12.25 -8.80 -11.22
CA MET A 180 12.09 -8.37 -12.61
C MET A 180 11.66 -9.53 -13.52
N ALA A 181 12.36 -10.66 -13.46
CA ALA A 181 11.99 -11.85 -14.23
C ALA A 181 10.61 -12.41 -13.88
N TRP A 182 10.12 -12.19 -12.65
CA TRP A 182 8.78 -12.56 -12.24
C TRP A 182 7.73 -11.61 -12.86
N VAL A 183 8.01 -10.31 -12.95
CA VAL A 183 7.15 -9.34 -13.67
C VAL A 183 7.14 -9.62 -15.17
N ASP A 184 8.28 -9.93 -15.78
CA ASP A 184 8.39 -10.25 -17.22
C ASP A 184 7.58 -11.49 -17.63
N ALA A 185 7.20 -12.35 -16.68
CA ALA A 185 6.38 -13.53 -16.91
C ALA A 185 4.87 -13.26 -16.87
N LEU A 186 4.46 -12.04 -16.50
CA LEU A 186 3.06 -11.62 -16.41
C LEU A 186 2.54 -11.03 -17.74
N PRO A 187 1.22 -10.81 -17.88
CA PRO A 187 0.64 -10.16 -19.05
C PRO A 187 1.26 -8.78 -19.37
N SER A 188 1.22 -8.37 -20.63
CA SER A 188 1.95 -7.18 -21.11
C SER A 188 1.42 -5.83 -20.59
N ASN A 189 0.24 -5.81 -19.97
CA ASN A 189 -0.30 -4.63 -19.28
C ASN A 189 0.23 -4.49 -17.84
N VAL A 190 1.06 -5.44 -17.37
CA VAL A 190 1.81 -5.32 -16.13
C VAL A 190 3.13 -4.60 -16.37
N VAL A 191 3.39 -3.55 -15.61
CA VAL A 191 4.61 -2.72 -15.69
C VAL A 191 5.21 -2.52 -14.30
N CYS A 192 6.48 -2.10 -14.23
CA CYS A 192 7.18 -1.79 -12.98
C CYS A 192 7.99 -0.50 -13.09
#